data_AF-A0A8T4BVU5-F1
#
_entry.id   AF-A0A8T4BVU5-F1
#
_cell.length_a   1.000
_cell.length_b   1.000
_cell.length_c   1.000
_cell.angle_alpha   90.00
_cell.angle_beta   90.00
_cell.angle_gamma   90.00
#
_symmetry.space_group_name_H-M   'P 1'
#
loop_
_entity.id
_entity.type
_entity.pdbx_description
1 polymer ?
#
loop_
_entity_poly.entity_id
_entity_poly.type
_entity_poly.pdbx_seq_one_letter_code
_entity_poly.pdbx_strand_id
1 'polypeptide(L)'
;MLKRATITKKIDHVSNVDEELFNLSSKENILLITDDLKLLHHTADKIKRAFSTYFLTDFVCAGILTKKEALEKLELMRDLRNWKANIIYLVTKKELEKL
;
A
#
# COMPACT_ATOMS: atom_id res chain seq x y z
N MET A 1 6.30 12.72 19.46
CA MET A 1 4.98 12.07 19.61
C MET A 1 4.33 12.03 18.23
N LEU A 2 4.11 10.84 17.65
CA LEU A 2 3.34 10.73 16.41
C LEU A 2 1.88 11.08 16.73
N LYS A 3 1.33 12.11 16.09
CA LYS A 3 -0.09 12.46 16.22
C LYS A 3 -0.92 11.33 15.62
N ARG A 4 -1.74 10.67 16.45
CA ARG A 4 -2.74 9.70 15.98
C ARG A 4 -3.73 10.38 15.06
N ALA A 5 -4.18 9.68 14.03
CA ALA A 5 -5.22 10.20 13.16
C ALA A 5 -6.56 10.13 13.89
N THR A 6 -7.40 11.15 13.75
CA THR A 6 -8.76 11.11 14.31
C THR A 6 -9.59 10.10 13.52
N ILE A 7 -10.09 9.07 14.20
CA ILE A 7 -11.01 8.09 13.62
C ILE A 7 -12.39 8.75 13.49
N THR A 8 -12.84 8.95 12.26
CA THR A 8 -14.18 9.51 11.95
C THR A 8 -15.13 8.49 11.34
N LYS A 9 -14.57 7.44 10.73
CA LYS A 9 -15.30 6.24 10.28
C LYS A 9 -14.71 5.02 10.94
N LYS A 10 -15.57 4.27 11.63
CA LYS A 10 -15.24 2.93 12.14
C LYS A 10 -15.44 1.90 11.04
N ILE A 11 -14.61 0.87 11.03
CA ILE A 11 -14.72 -0.27 10.13
C ILE A 11 -14.83 -1.52 11.01
N ASP A 12 -15.97 -2.20 10.91
CA ASP A 12 -16.20 -3.40 11.71
C ASP A 12 -15.12 -4.46 11.45
N HIS A 13 -14.65 -5.09 12.53
CA HIS A 13 -13.67 -6.19 12.51
C HIS A 13 -12.28 -5.83 11.95
N VAL A 14 -11.91 -4.55 11.98
CA VAL A 14 -10.60 -4.02 11.62
C VAL A 14 -9.95 -3.34 12.84
N SER A 15 -8.62 -3.34 12.93
CA SER A 15 -7.91 -2.79 14.09
C SER A 15 -8.01 -1.26 14.15
N ASN A 16 -7.89 -0.66 15.34
CA ASN A 16 -7.88 0.81 15.47
C ASN A 16 -6.74 1.46 14.66
N VAL A 17 -5.61 0.78 14.46
CA VAL A 17 -4.47 1.31 13.68
C VAL A 17 -4.83 1.39 12.18
N ASP A 18 -5.56 0.38 11.69
CA ASP A 18 -6.04 0.33 10.32
C ASP A 18 -7.17 1.34 10.08
N GLU A 19 -8.02 1.56 11.08
CA GLU A 19 -9.00 2.65 11.06
C GLU A 19 -8.29 4.02 10.99
N GLU A 20 -7.24 4.25 11.79
CA GLU A 20 -6.44 5.48 11.72
C GLU A 20 -5.81 5.68 10.34
N LEU A 21 -5.22 4.61 9.77
CA LEU A 21 -4.63 4.63 8.43
C LEU A 21 -5.68 4.95 7.35
N PHE A 22 -6.85 4.32 7.41
CA PHE A 22 -7.94 4.60 6.49
C PHE A 22 -8.41 6.05 6.58
N ASN A 23 -8.66 6.55 7.79
CA ASN A 23 -9.13 7.90 8.01
C ASN A 23 -8.10 8.93 7.53
N LEU A 24 -6.80 8.67 7.77
CA LEU A 24 -5.71 9.51 7.26
C LEU A 24 -5.65 9.50 5.72
N SER A 25 -5.66 8.32 5.11
CA SER A 25 -5.66 8.17 3.64
C SER A 25 -6.85 8.86 2.99
N SER A 26 -8.05 8.75 3.59
CA SER A 26 -9.26 9.39 3.09
C SER A 26 -9.20 10.91 3.25
N LYS A 27 -8.71 11.42 4.39
CA LYS A 27 -8.64 12.86 4.68
C LYS A 27 -7.62 13.57 3.79
N GLU A 28 -6.44 12.98 3.66
CA GLU A 28 -5.31 13.58 2.95
C GLU A 28 -5.30 13.20 1.45
N ASN A 29 -6.27 12.38 1.01
CA ASN A 29 -6.37 11.84 -0.35
C ASN A 29 -5.08 11.12 -0.82
N ILE A 30 -4.51 10.33 0.08
CA ILE A 30 -3.26 9.58 -0.13
C ILE A 30 -3.57 8.12 -0.41
N LEU A 31 -2.85 7.52 -1.36
CA LEU A 31 -2.92 6.09 -1.68
C LEU A 31 -2.72 5.23 -0.41
N LEU A 32 -3.74 4.46 -0.04
CA LEU A 32 -3.62 3.46 1.02
C LEU A 32 -2.84 2.26 0.47
N ILE A 33 -1.76 1.90 1.17
CA ILE A 33 -0.95 0.72 0.87
C ILE A 33 -1.03 -0.20 2.08
N THR A 34 -1.58 -1.40 1.90
CA THR A 34 -1.80 -2.37 2.96
C THR A 34 -1.86 -3.79 2.37
N ASP A 35 -1.56 -4.78 3.20
CA ASP A 35 -1.76 -6.21 2.96
C ASP A 35 -2.99 -6.77 3.68
N ASP A 36 -3.70 -5.95 4.47
CA ASP A 36 -4.93 -6.36 5.14
C ASP A 36 -6.10 -6.43 4.13
N LEU A 37 -6.51 -7.66 3.83
CA LEU A 37 -7.61 -7.96 2.91
C LEU A 37 -8.96 -7.41 3.38
N LYS A 38 -9.22 -7.39 4.69
CA LYS A 38 -10.48 -6.86 5.24
C LYS A 38 -10.55 -5.35 5.06
N LEU A 39 -9.44 -4.67 5.32
CA LEU A 39 -9.33 -3.23 5.08
C LEU A 39 -9.49 -2.91 3.59
N LEU A 40 -8.85 -3.67 2.71
CA LEU A 40 -8.97 -3.49 1.26
C LEU A 40 -10.42 -3.68 0.78
N HIS A 41 -11.12 -4.71 1.26
CA HIS A 41 -12.50 -4.97 0.88
C HIS A 41 -13.42 -3.80 1.26
N HIS A 42 -13.31 -3.29 2.49
CA HIS A 42 -14.18 -2.21 2.99
C HIS A 42 -13.92 -0.83 2.39
N THR A 43 -12.75 -0.64 1.77
CA THR A 43 -12.25 0.66 1.28
C THR A 43 -12.24 0.76 -0.24
N ALA A 44 -12.64 -0.31 -0.94
CA ALA A 44 -12.51 -0.47 -2.38
C ALA A 44 -13.09 0.69 -3.20
N ASP A 45 -14.25 1.19 -2.80
CA ASP A 45 -14.99 2.24 -3.52
C ASP A 45 -14.82 3.64 -2.90
N LYS A 46 -13.96 3.76 -1.88
CA LYS A 46 -13.86 4.97 -1.04
C LYS A 46 -12.57 5.74 -1.23
N ILE A 47 -11.47 5.05 -1.54
CA ILE A 47 -10.14 5.62 -1.65
C ILE A 47 -9.29 4.89 -2.70
N LYS A 48 -8.28 5.56 -3.24
CA LYS A 48 -7.24 4.88 -4.03
C LYS A 48 -6.46 3.94 -3.11
N ARG A 49 -6.24 2.71 -3.58
CA ARG A 49 -5.56 1.65 -2.83
C ARG A 49 -4.56 0.88 -3.69
N ALA A 50 -3.53 0.37 -3.06
CA ALA A 50 -2.61 -0.59 -3.63
C ALA A 50 -2.24 -1.64 -2.58
N PHE A 51 -1.87 -2.84 -3.05
CA PHE A 51 -1.38 -3.89 -2.18
C PHE A 51 0.04 -3.58 -1.69
N SER A 52 0.44 -4.12 -0.55
CA SER A 52 1.81 -3.98 -0.04
C SER A 52 2.84 -4.34 -1.12
N THR A 53 3.90 -3.52 -1.22
CA THR A 53 4.96 -3.70 -2.22
C THR A 53 5.69 -5.02 -2.03
N TYR A 54 5.66 -5.59 -0.82
CA TYR A 54 6.26 -6.88 -0.48
C TYR A 54 5.75 -8.02 -1.37
N PHE A 55 4.48 -8.03 -1.73
CA PHE A 55 3.90 -9.10 -2.56
C PHE A 55 4.24 -9.00 -4.04
N LEU A 56 4.86 -7.90 -4.49
CA LEU A 56 5.21 -7.75 -5.90
C LEU A 56 6.24 -8.81 -6.33
N THR A 57 7.22 -9.14 -5.48
CA THR A 57 8.19 -10.20 -5.78
C THR A 57 7.51 -11.56 -5.85
N ASP A 58 6.61 -11.85 -4.91
CA ASP A 58 5.89 -13.13 -4.86
C ASP A 58 5.00 -13.33 -6.09
N PHE A 59 4.33 -12.26 -6.55
CA PHE A 59 3.51 -12.30 -7.76
C PHE A 59 4.33 -12.51 -9.03
N VAL A 60 5.56 -12.00 -9.09
CA VAL A 60 6.49 -12.29 -10.21
C VAL A 60 6.93 -13.74 -10.17
N CYS A 61 7.37 -14.23 -9.00
CA CYS A 61 7.78 -15.62 -8.82
C CYS A 61 6.66 -16.62 -9.13
N ALA A 62 5.42 -16.28 -8.81
CA ALA A 62 4.24 -17.09 -9.10
C ALA A 62 3.75 -16.98 -10.56
N GLY A 63 4.38 -16.15 -11.41
CA GLY A 63 3.96 -15.92 -12.80
C GLY A 63 2.64 -15.16 -12.95
N ILE A 64 2.16 -14.51 -11.88
CA ILE A 64 0.93 -13.70 -11.89
C ILE A 64 1.19 -12.34 -12.56
N LEU A 65 2.40 -11.80 -12.36
CA LEU A 65 2.87 -10.58 -13.00
C LEU A 65 4.21 -10.82 -13.69
N THR A 66 4.49 -10.09 -14.76
CA THR A 66 5.85 -9.96 -15.28
C THR A 66 6.68 -9.03 -14.38
N LYS A 67 8.01 -9.18 -14.39
CA LYS A 67 8.93 -8.25 -13.70
C LYS A 67 8.67 -6.80 -14.08
N LYS A 68 8.44 -6.54 -15.37
CA LYS A 68 8.18 -5.18 -15.88
C LYS A 68 6.92 -4.57 -15.25
N GLU A 69 5.81 -5.31 -15.24
CA GLU A 69 4.56 -4.83 -14.63
C GLU A 69 4.71 -4.58 -13.13
N ALA A 70 5.45 -5.44 -12.43
CA ALA A 70 5.71 -5.25 -11.01
C ALA A 70 6.53 -3.97 -10.74
N LEU A 71 7.57 -3.70 -11.54
CA LEU A 71 8.36 -2.48 -11.43
C LEU A 71 7.54 -1.22 -11.75
N GLU A 72 6.73 -1.24 -12.80
CA GLU A 72 5.84 -0.10 -13.15
C GLU A 72 4.84 0.20 -12.02
N LYS A 73 4.25 -0.83 -11.41
CA LYS A 73 3.37 -0.67 -10.24
C LYS A 73 4.13 -0.10 -9.03
N LEU A 74 5.36 -0.56 -8.80
CA LEU A 74 6.21 -0.06 -7.71
C LEU A 74 6.56 1.42 -7.89
N GLU A 75 6.90 1.84 -9.10
CA GLU A 75 7.22 3.23 -9.43
C GLU A 75 5.99 4.15 -9.33
N LEU A 76 4.82 3.67 -9.75
CA LEU A 76 3.56 4.38 -9.54
C LEU A 76 3.29 4.61 -8.04
N MET A 77 3.49 3.58 -7.20
CA MET A 77 3.36 3.71 -5.74
C MET A 77 4.39 4.68 -5.16
N ARG A 78 5.62 4.67 -5.67
CA ARG A 78 6.67 5.62 -5.28
C ARG A 78 6.22 7.06 -5.51
N ASP A 79 5.70 7.35 -6.70
CA ASP A 79 5.33 8.72 -7.07
C ASP A 79 4.11 9.21 -6.30
N LEU A 80 3.09 8.35 -6.14
CA LEU A 80 1.89 8.67 -5.36
C LEU A 80 2.18 8.92 -3.87
N ARG A 81 3.26 8.34 -3.33
CA ARG A 81 3.63 8.48 -1.91
C ARG A 81 4.88 9.32 -1.67
N ASN A 82 5.49 9.87 -2.73
CA ASN A 82 6.78 10.56 -2.71
C ASN A 82 7.89 9.74 -2.00
N TRP A 83 7.96 8.44 -2.29
CA TRP A 83 8.81 7.46 -1.60
C TRP A 83 10.21 7.29 -2.20
N LYS A 84 10.81 8.38 -2.72
CA LYS A 84 12.12 8.30 -3.42
C LYS A 84 13.24 7.71 -2.56
N ALA A 85 13.22 7.95 -1.24
CA ALA A 85 14.20 7.43 -0.28
C ALA A 85 13.58 6.43 0.73
N ASN A 86 12.39 5.92 0.46
CA ASN A 86 11.73 4.98 1.37
C ASN A 86 12.40 3.61 1.30
N ILE A 87 12.77 3.05 2.45
CA ILE A 87 13.52 1.78 2.53
C ILE A 87 12.73 0.60 1.95
N ILE A 88 11.41 0.55 2.15
CA ILE A 88 10.57 -0.53 1.64
C ILE A 88 10.54 -0.49 0.11
N TYR A 89 10.39 0.71 -0.47
CA TYR A 89 10.50 0.90 -1.93
C TYR A 89 11.86 0.46 -2.46
N LEU A 90 12.96 0.92 -1.86
CA LEU A 90 14.31 0.63 -2.33
C LEU A 90 14.64 -0.87 -2.28
N VAL A 91 14.28 -1.53 -1.17
CA VAL A 91 14.50 -2.98 -1.02
C VAL A 91 13.63 -3.75 -2.03
N THR A 92 12.34 -3.42 -2.14
CA THR A 92 11.45 -4.10 -3.09
C THR A 92 11.96 -3.95 -4.52
N LYS A 93 12.40 -2.73 -4.91
CA LYS A 93 12.95 -2.46 -6.25
C LYS A 93 14.18 -3.33 -6.51
N LYS A 94 15.12 -3.37 -5.56
CA LYS A 94 16.33 -4.18 -5.67
C LYS A 94 16.03 -5.66 -5.80
N GLU A 95 15.05 -6.18 -5.06
CA GLU A 95 14.68 -7.60 -5.17
C GLU A 95 14.00 -7.91 -6.50
N LEU A 96 13.08 -7.06 -6.97
CA LEU A 96 12.45 -7.22 -8.29
C LEU A 96 13.47 -7.17 -9.44
N GLU A 97 14.50 -6.32 -9.36
CA GLU A 97 15.53 -6.19 -10.40
C GLU A 97 16.40 -7.45 -10.55
N LYS A 98 16.50 -8.30 -9.50
CA LYS A 98 17.26 -9.57 -9.52
C LYS A 98 16.50 -10.74 -10.15
N LEU A 99 15.17 -10.67 -10.19
CA LEU A 99 14.30 -11.68 -10.82
C LEU A 99 14.40 -11.61 -12.35
#